data_AF-A0A661VCE5-F1
#
_entry.id   AF-A0A661VCE5-F1
#
_cell.length_a   1.000
_cell.length_b   1.000
_cell.length_c   1.000
_cell.angle_alpha   90.00
_cell.angle_beta   90.00
_cell.angle_gamma   90.00
#
_symmetry.space_group_name_H-M   'P 1'
#
loop_
_entity.id
_entity.type
_entity.pdbx_description
1 polymer ?
#
loop_
_entity_poly.entity_id
_entity_poly.type
_entity_poly.pdbx_seq_one_letter_code
_entity_poly.pdbx_strand_id
1 'polypeptide(L)' 'MAWVCNVCGAMTKTPQGLFLHKRLAHQMTPQQAKQNPLREGYSCDYCDFVTPYSSSLYRHIRAIHHKEPLPYD' A
#
# COMPACT_ATOMS: atom_id res chain seq x y z
N MET A 1 -8.39 17.09 -7.15
CA MET A 1 -8.98 15.73 -7.23
C MET A 1 -9.76 15.48 -5.95
N ALA A 2 -11.04 15.10 -6.04
CA ALA A 2 -11.89 14.79 -4.89
C ALA A 2 -11.94 13.28 -4.67
N TRP A 3 -11.99 12.85 -3.42
CA TRP A 3 -12.03 11.44 -3.02
C TRP A 3 -13.45 11.11 -2.55
N VAL A 4 -14.09 10.18 -3.25
CA VAL A 4 -15.51 9.86 -3.03
C VAL A 4 -15.64 8.58 -2.20
N CYS A 5 -16.50 8.61 -1.19
CA CYS A 5 -16.87 7.44 -0.42
C CYS A 5 -17.79 6.53 -1.23
N ASN A 6 -17.39 5.28 -1.42
CA ASN A 6 -18.19 4.27 -2.11
C ASN A 6 -19.35 3.70 -1.27
N VAL A 7 -19.42 4.02 0.02
CA VAL A 7 -20.50 3.56 0.92
C VAL A 7 -21.66 4.55 0.97
N CYS A 8 -21.37 5.86 0.98
CA CYS A 8 -22.38 6.91 1.15
C CYS A 8 -22.27 8.09 0.17
N GLY A 9 -21.29 8.09 -0.74
CA GLY A 9 -21.10 9.16 -1.72
C GLY A 9 -20.43 10.44 -1.17
N ALA A 10 -20.05 10.48 0.11
CA ALA A 10 -19.40 11.65 0.69
C ALA A 10 -18.08 12.02 -0.03
N MET A 11 -17.88 13.31 -0.30
CA MET A 11 -16.69 13.82 -0.96
C MET A 11 -15.71 14.41 0.05
N THR A 12 -14.45 13.99 -0.01
CA THR A 12 -13.35 14.58 0.75
C THR A 12 -12.29 15.17 -0.18
N LYS A 13 -11.59 16.19 0.32
CA LYS A 13 -10.54 16.88 -0.45
C LYS A 13 -9.20 16.12 -0.43
N THR A 14 -9.05 15.14 0.46
CA THR A 14 -7.83 14.37 0.67
C THR A 14 -8.12 12.87 0.87
N PRO A 15 -7.18 11.98 0.52
CA PRO A 15 -7.33 10.54 0.71
C PRO A 15 -7.38 10.15 2.20
N GLN A 16 -6.60 10.84 3.05
CA GLN A 16 -6.64 10.63 4.50
C GLN A 16 -7.99 11.04 5.10
N GLY A 17 -8.60 12.11 4.58
CA GLY A 17 -9.94 12.53 4.97
C GLY A 17 -10.99 11.46 4.63
N LEU A 18 -10.87 10.80 3.47
CA LEU A 18 -11.77 9.71 3.10
C LEU A 18 -11.62 8.51 4.02
N PHE A 19 -10.38 8.15 4.35
CA PHE A 19 -10.06 7.07 5.28
C PHE A 19 -10.62 7.32 6.69
N LEU A 20 -10.45 8.53 7.23
CA LEU A 20 -11.01 8.91 8.52
C LEU A 20 -12.54 8.92 8.50
N HIS A 21 -13.15 9.45 7.44
CA HIS A 21 -14.60 9.41 7.24
C HIS A 21 -15.11 7.96 7.28
N LYS A 22 -14.49 7.03 6.54
CA LYS A 22 -14.87 5.63 6.54
C LYS A 22 -14.72 4.96 7.91
N ARG A 23 -13.70 5.35 8.69
CA ARG A 23 -13.53 4.85 10.07
C ARG A 23 -14.60 5.35 11.03
N LEU A 24 -14.90 6.65 11.02
CA LEU A 24 -15.82 7.26 11.99
C LEU A 24 -17.29 7.09 11.60
N ALA A 25 -17.63 7.22 10.31
CA ALA A 25 -19.01 7.15 9.82
C ALA A 25 -19.46 5.73 9.46
N HIS A 26 -18.53 4.84 9.10
CA HIS A 26 -18.84 3.47 8.67
C HIS A 26 -18.16 2.39 9.51
N GLN A 27 -17.53 2.75 10.64
CA GLN A 27 -16.90 1.81 11.59
C GLN A 27 -16.03 0.75 10.89
N MET A 28 -15.27 1.17 9.87
CA MET A 28 -14.34 0.27 9.18
C MET A 28 -13.29 -0.25 10.16
N THR A 29 -13.36 -1.54 10.46
CA THR A 29 -12.48 -2.22 11.42
C THR A 29 -11.03 -2.24 10.93
N PRO A 30 -10.04 -2.36 11.82
CA PRO A 30 -8.63 -2.54 11.43
C PRO A 30 -8.40 -3.77 10.53
N GLN A 31 -9.36 -4.69 10.40
CA GLN A 31 -9.25 -5.85 9.53
C GLN A 31 -9.41 -5.51 8.03
N GLN A 32 -10.06 -4.40 7.68
CA GLN A 32 -10.10 -3.88 6.29
C GLN A 32 -8.96 -2.89 5.97
N ALA A 33 -8.07 -2.61 6.94
CA ALA A 33 -6.87 -1.80 6.73
C ALA A 33 -5.74 -2.55 6.00
N LYS A 34 -5.98 -3.79 5.55
CA LYS A 34 -5.07 -4.54 4.67
C LYS A 34 -5.15 -4.09 3.20
N GLN A 35 -6.04 -3.16 2.86
CA GLN A 35 -6.09 -2.51 1.56
C GLN A 35 -5.63 -1.06 1.68
N ASN A 36 -4.36 -0.89 2.03
CA ASN A 36 -3.65 0.35 1.76
C ASN A 36 -2.49 0.01 0.81
N PRO A 37 -2.65 0.18 -0.51
CA PRO A 37 -1.55 -0.05 -1.46
C PRO A 37 -0.34 0.89 -1.23
N LEU A 38 -0.40 1.83 -0.26
CA LEU A 38 0.73 2.68 0.13
C LEU A 38 1.50 2.19 1.35
N ARG A 39 1.14 1.03 1.95
CA ARG A 39 1.89 0.44 3.08
C ARG A 39 2.22 -1.04 2.91
N GLU A 40 1.92 -1.62 1.75
CA GLU A 40 2.54 -2.89 1.38
C GLU A 40 3.97 -2.56 0.98
N GLY A 41 4.91 -2.81 1.90
CA GLY A 41 6.31 -2.77 1.56
C GLY A 41 6.60 -3.65 0.35
N TYR A 42 7.66 -3.32 -0.37
CA TYR A 42 8.23 -4.14 -1.42
C TYR A 42 8.68 -5.48 -0.84
N SER A 43 7.91 -6.53 -1.13
CA SER A 43 8.19 -7.92 -0.77
C SER A 43 9.07 -8.57 -1.83
N CYS A 44 9.98 -9.45 -1.40
CA CYS A 44 10.75 -10.28 -2.30
C CYS A 44 9.92 -11.46 -2.82
N ASP A 45 10.03 -11.75 -4.10
CA ASP A 45 9.37 -12.91 -4.71
C ASP A 45 10.07 -14.24 -4.40
N TYR A 46 11.29 -14.19 -3.84
CA TYR A 46 12.13 -15.36 -3.60
C TYR A 46 12.29 -15.70 -2.11
N CYS A 47 11.84 -14.83 -1.20
CA CYS A 47 11.86 -15.06 0.24
C CYS A 47 10.90 -14.12 0.99
N ASP A 48 10.72 -14.32 2.30
CA ASP A 48 9.82 -13.52 3.15
C ASP A 48 10.36 -12.11 3.50
N PHE A 49 11.35 -11.60 2.77
CA PHE A 49 11.90 -10.27 3.01
C PHE A 49 10.94 -9.18 2.51
N VAL A 50 10.57 -8.25 3.40
CA VAL A 50 9.69 -7.11 3.10
C VAL A 50 10.35 -5.81 3.53
N THR A 51 10.32 -4.79 2.67
CA THR A 51 10.92 -3.49 2.96
C THR A 51 10.05 -2.34 2.45
N PRO A 52 9.97 -1.20 3.16
CA PRO A 52 9.20 -0.05 2.68
C PRO A 52 9.80 0.65 1.44
N TYR A 53 10.99 0.27 0.98
CA TYR A 53 11.69 0.95 -0.11
C TYR A 53 12.05 0.00 -1.27
N SER A 54 11.70 0.39 -2.50
CA SER A 54 12.03 -0.38 -3.72
C SER A 54 13.54 -0.56 -3.91
N SER A 55 14.33 0.48 -3.61
CA SER A 55 15.80 0.44 -3.69
C SER A 55 16.41 -0.58 -2.72
N SER A 56 15.80 -0.77 -1.56
CA SER A 56 16.22 -1.76 -0.58
C SER A 56 15.89 -3.18 -1.06
N LEU A 57 14.72 -3.38 -1.67
CA LEU A 57 14.35 -4.67 -2.26
C LEU A 57 15.29 -5.00 -3.43
N TYR A 58 15.57 -4.03 -4.29
CA TYR A 58 16.47 -4.17 -5.43
C TYR A 58 17.86 -4.66 -5.04
N ARG A 59 18.48 -4.02 -4.04
CA ARG A 59 19.78 -4.44 -3.50
C ARG A 59 19.70 -5.83 -2.86
N HIS A 60 18.62 -6.12 -2.14
CA HIS A 60 18.40 -7.42 -1.53
C HIS A 60 18.35 -8.53 -2.60
N ILE A 61 17.56 -8.38 -3.67
CA ILE A 61 17.44 -9.39 -4.74
C ILE A 61 18.79 -9.61 -5.41
N ARG A 62 19.57 -8.55 -5.68
CA ARG A 62 20.89 -8.70 -6.29
C ARG A 62 21.94 -9.34 -5.39
N ALA A 63 21.91 -9.05 -4.08
CA ALA A 63 22.89 -9.58 -3.14
C ALA A 63 22.58 -11.00 -2.64
N ILE A 64 21.30 -11.33 -2.44
CA ILE A 64 20.87 -12.60 -1.86
C ILE A 64 20.44 -13.59 -2.94
N HIS A 65 19.75 -13.11 -3.98
CA HIS A 65 19.19 -13.98 -5.02
C HIS A 65 19.95 -13.90 -6.35
N HIS A 66 20.92 -12.98 -6.50
CA HIS A 66 21.70 -12.76 -7.72
C HIS A 66 20.83 -12.60 -8.99
N LYS A 67 19.60 -12.10 -8.85
CA LYS A 67 18.66 -11.88 -9.95
C LYS A 67 18.47 -10.39 -10.19
N GLU A 68 18.34 -10.01 -11.46
CA GLU A 68 17.91 -8.65 -11.81
C GLU A 68 16.38 -8.60 -11.72
N PRO A 69 15.80 -7.83 -10.80
CA PRO A 69 14.35 -7.63 -10.81
C PRO A 69 13.99 -6.88 -12.10
N LEU A 70 12.93 -7.34 -12.75
CA LEU A 70 12.47 -6.82 -14.03
C LEU A 70 12.26 -5.28 -13.93
N PRO A 71 12.71 -4.51 -14.93
CA PRO A 71 12.40 -3.08 -14.98
C PRO A 71 10.89 -2.92 -15.05
N TYR A 72 10.35 -2.06 -14.17
CA TYR A 72 8.96 -1.63 -14.28
C TYR A 72 8.90 -0.59 -15.42
N ASP A 73 7.97 -0.81 -16.36
CA ASP A 73 7.61 0.10 -17.46
C ASP A 73 6.70 1.23 -16.96
#